data_AF-A0A836RXQ8-F1
#
_entry.id   AF-A0A836RXQ8-F1
#
_cell.length_a   1.000
_cell.length_b   1.000
_cell.length_c   1.000
_cell.angle_alpha   90.00
_cell.angle_beta   90.00
_cell.angle_gamma   90.00
#
_symmetry.space_group_name_H-M   'P 1'
#
loop_
_entity.id
_entity.type
_entity.pdbx_description
1 polymer ?
#
loop_
_entity_poly.entity_id
_entity_poly.type
_entity_poly.pdbx_seq_one_letter_code
_entity_poly.pdbx_strand_id
1 'polypeptide(L)' 'SRALLEFFGPERSEEAHRLIIALGRQYCRAQNPRCSECPLHYICPYPAQQGLGAER' A
#
# COMPACT_ATOMS: atom_id res chain seq x y z
N SER A 1 8.86 12.56 -4.55
CA SER A 1 9.48 11.78 -3.44
C SER A 1 10.84 11.27 -3.91
N ARG A 2 11.93 11.57 -3.19
CA ARG A 2 13.30 11.18 -3.59
C ARG A 2 13.45 9.65 -3.78
N ALA A 3 12.95 8.87 -2.83
CA ALA A 3 13.01 7.40 -2.91
C ALA A 3 12.28 6.83 -4.14
N LEU A 4 11.16 7.43 -4.54
CA LEU A 4 10.43 7.01 -5.74
C LEU A 4 11.18 7.38 -7.02
N LEU A 5 11.89 8.51 -7.05
CA LEU A 5 12.75 8.87 -8.18
C LEU A 5 13.92 7.89 -8.33
N GLU A 6 14.54 7.50 -7.23
CA GLU A 6 15.66 6.55 -7.22
C GLU A 6 15.22 5.15 -7.68
N PHE A 7 14.01 4.69 -7.33
CA PHE A 7 13.53 3.36 -7.69
C PHE A 7 12.83 3.29 -9.06
N PHE A 8 11.98 4.27 -9.38
CA PHE A 8 11.14 4.25 -10.59
C PHE A 8 11.67 5.12 -11.74
N GLY A 9 12.69 5.94 -11.49
CA GLY A 9 13.22 6.88 -12.47
C GLY A 9 12.32 8.11 -12.72
N PRO A 10 12.80 9.08 -13.51
CA PRO A 10 12.12 10.36 -13.69
C PRO A 10 10.75 10.23 -14.36
N GLU A 11 10.59 9.28 -15.29
CA GLU A 11 9.35 9.12 -16.06
C GLU A 11 8.19 8.55 -15.24
N ARG A 12 8.47 7.69 -14.26
CA ARG A 12 7.43 6.94 -13.53
C ARG A 12 7.28 7.33 -12.07
N SER A 13 8.20 8.12 -11.52
CA SER A 13 8.18 8.49 -10.10
C SER A 13 6.93 9.27 -9.68
N GLU A 14 6.41 10.11 -10.57
CA GLU A 14 5.20 10.88 -10.30
C GLU A 14 3.94 10.00 -10.31
N GLU A 15 3.82 9.12 -11.30
CA GLU A 15 2.74 8.13 -11.36
C GLU A 15 2.77 7.21 -10.14
N ALA A 16 3.93 6.66 -9.79
CA ALA A 16 4.10 5.81 -8.61
C ALA A 16 3.67 6.54 -7.33
N HIS A 17 4.03 7.81 -7.18
CA HIS A 17 3.60 8.62 -6.04
C HIS A 17 2.08 8.72 -5.93
N ARG A 18 1.40 9.03 -7.05
CA ARG A 18 -0.07 9.13 -7.09
C ARG A 18 -0.74 7.80 -6.80
N LEU A 19 -0.24 6.70 -7.36
CA LEU A 19 -0.78 5.35 -7.13
C LEU A 19 -0.61 4.90 -5.67
N ILE A 20 0.53 5.20 -5.04
CA ILE A 20 0.74 4.91 -3.62
C ILE A 20 -0.22 5.73 -2.73
N ILE A 21 -0.45 7.01 -3.06
CA ILE A 21 -1.45 7.82 -2.37
C ILE A 21 -2.85 7.22 -2.54
N ALA A 22 -3.22 6.83 -3.75
CA ALA A 22 -4.52 6.21 -4.03
C ALA A 22 -4.69 4.92 -3.23
N LEU A 23 -3.66 4.07 -3.19
CA LEU A 23 -3.64 2.84 -2.40
C LEU A 23 -3.88 3.13 -0.91
N GLY A 24 -3.17 4.10 -0.33
CA GLY A 24 -3.32 4.48 1.08
C GLY A 24 -4.71 5.05 1.41
N ARG A 25 -5.32 5.78 0.48
CA ARG A 25 -6.67 6.35 0.67
C ARG A 25 -7.77 5.30 0.53
N GLN A 26 -7.64 4.38 -0.42
CA GLN A 26 -8.68 3.40 -0.74
C GLN A 26 -8.61 2.14 0.14
N TYR A 27 -7.41 1.64 0.43
CA TYR A 27 -7.19 0.34 1.08
C TYR A 27 -6.37 0.48 2.37
N CYS A 28 -5.14 0.99 2.29
CA CYS A 28 -4.18 1.02 3.39
C CYS A 28 -4.33 2.28 4.27
N ARG A 29 -5.55 2.47 4.80
CA ARG A 29 -5.92 3.63 5.61
C ARG A 29 -5.27 3.54 6.99
N ALA A 30 -4.92 4.71 7.57
CA ALA A 30 -4.27 4.79 8.89
C ALA A 30 -5.09 4.15 10.03
N GLN A 31 -6.43 4.20 9.93
CA GLN A 31 -7.35 3.52 10.83
C GLN A 31 -8.20 2.53 10.04
N ASN A 32 -8.41 1.33 10.57
CA ASN A 32 -9.21 0.26 9.96
C ASN A 32 -8.85 0.01 8.47
N PRO A 33 -7.61 -0.40 8.17
CA PRO A 33 -7.20 -0.70 6.80
C PRO A 33 -8.02 -1.84 6.22
N ARG A 34 -8.37 -1.77 4.93
CA ARG A 34 -9.14 -2.80 4.20
C ARG A 34 -8.20 -3.87 3.68
N CYS A 35 -7.51 -4.55 4.59
CA CYS A 35 -6.42 -5.47 4.25
C CYS A 35 -6.86 -6.66 3.38
N SER A 36 -8.07 -7.19 3.56
CA SER A 36 -8.63 -8.29 2.77
C SER A 36 -8.97 -7.90 1.32
N GLU A 37 -9.19 -6.61 1.06
CA GLU A 37 -9.54 -6.06 -0.25
C GLU A 37 -8.35 -5.37 -0.93
N CYS A 38 -7.22 -5.23 -0.23
CA CYS A 38 -6.04 -4.56 -0.73
C CYS A 38 -5.41 -5.39 -1.87
N PRO A 39 -5.08 -4.78 -3.02
CA PRO A 39 -4.43 -5.50 -4.12
C PRO A 39 -3.04 -6.05 -3.75
N LEU A 40 -2.45 -5.61 -2.64
CA LEU A 40 -1.17 -6.12 -2.14
C LEU A 40 -1.33 -7.16 -1.03
N HIS A 41 -2.56 -7.61 -0.71
CA HIS A 41 -2.86 -8.49 0.42
C HIS A 41 -1.92 -9.72 0.49
N TYR A 42 -1.74 -10.39 -0.64
CA TYR A 42 -0.98 -11.64 -0.73
C TYR A 42 0.54 -11.49 -0.55
N ILE A 43 1.09 -10.27 -0.65
CA ILE A 43 2.50 -9.97 -0.39
C ILE A 43 2.74 -9.06 0.81
N CYS A 44 1.68 -8.51 1.40
CA CYS A 44 1.81 -7.56 2.50
C CYS A 44 1.90 -8.30 3.84
N PRO A 45 2.97 -8.15 4.64
CA PRO A 45 3.10 -8.83 5.93
C PRO A 45 2.27 -8.16 7.04
N TYR A 46 1.80 -6.92 6.83
CA TYR A 46 1.11 -6.11 7.84
C TYR A 46 -0.13 -6.79 8.46
N PRO A 47 -1.06 -7.41 7.69
CA PRO A 47 -2.25 -8.03 8.27
C PRO A 47 -1.91 -9.13 9.28
N ALA A 48 -0.88 -9.94 8.99
CA ALA A 48 -0.40 -10.98 9.89
C ALA A 48 0.28 -10.37 11.14
N GLN A 49 1.10 -9.34 10.96
CA GLN A 49 1.80 -8.66 12.06
C GLN A 49 0.87 -7.93 13.04
N GLN A 50 -0.31 -7.52 12.58
CA GLN A 50 -1.29 -6.78 13.37
C GLN A 50 -2.45 -7.63 13.88
N GLY A 51 -2.44 -8.95 13.64
CA GLY A 51 -3.55 -9.84 13.99
C GLY A 51 -4.84 -9.55 13.23
N LEU A 52 -4.78 -8.83 12.10
CA LEU A 52 -5.91 -8.49 11.23
C LEU A 52 -6.25 -9.62 10.23
N GLY A 53 -5.44 -10.69 10.22
CA GLY A 53 -5.60 -11.85 9.34
C GLY A 53 -6.50 -12.96 9.87
N ALA A 54 -7.19 -12.77 11.00
CA ALA A 54 -8.14 -13.75 11.51
C ALA A 54 -9.52 -13.53 10.86
N GLU A 55 -9.86 -14.43 9.95
CA GLU A 55 -11.24 -14.69 9.53
C GLU A 55 -12.10 -14.91 10.79
N ARG A 56 -13.24 -14.22 10.86
CA ARG A 56 -14.31 -14.52 11.83
C ARG A 56 -15.19 -15.62 11.25
#